data_AF-A0A949TJD3-F1
#
_entry.id   AF-A0A949TJD3-F1
#
_cell.length_a   1.000
_cell.length_b   1.000
_cell.length_c   1.000
_cell.angle_alpha   90.00
_cell.angle_beta   90.00
_cell.angle_gamma   90.00
#
_symmetry.space_group_name_H-M   'P 1'
#
loop_
_entity.id
_entity.type
_entity.pdbx_description
1 polymer ?
#
loop_
_entity_poly.entity_id
_entity_poly.type
_entity_poly.pdbx_seq_one_letter_code
_entity_poly.pdbx_strand_id
1 'polypeptide(L)'
;MSKKAKYIRDRVSTYAPDLRKATRKEFGISNALLVKAIEGDNSALKQIGDMGKTGERILTVMPKIRQDLTDYIDGITEYNQSVADILKAGGKGATAIKKAGSDLTLENTRYNNLIEEYKEQLFANLEAEGEKHTDSMDLIKLKAWIDSHMRDVTSNARFEATSNKPYVAQMQADRDYEKEKALHLLDNGSDSDLSLIPRKHFTTNPVVRMWNGIRDFFS
;
A
#
# COMPACT_ATOMS: atom_id res chain seq x y z
N MET A 1 -83.62 -40.10 -40.07
CA MET A 1 -84.32 -41.17 -39.32
C MET A 1 -83.71 -42.51 -39.70
N SER A 2 -83.10 -43.23 -38.74
CA SER A 2 -82.47 -44.54 -38.99
C SER A 2 -83.55 -45.60 -39.15
N LYS A 3 -83.62 -46.27 -40.32
CA LYS A 3 -84.33 -47.55 -40.44
C LYS A 3 -83.77 -48.48 -39.36
N LYS A 4 -84.64 -48.99 -38.48
CA LYS A 4 -84.27 -50.07 -37.57
C LYS A 4 -83.94 -51.29 -38.42
N ALA A 5 -82.81 -51.91 -38.11
CA ALA A 5 -82.37 -53.19 -38.65
C ALA A 5 -83.52 -54.20 -38.61
N LYS A 6 -83.84 -54.80 -39.76
CA LYS A 6 -85.05 -55.61 -39.91
C LYS A 6 -84.85 -57.02 -39.37
N TYR A 7 -83.61 -57.50 -39.29
CA TYR A 7 -83.31 -58.90 -38.96
C TYR A 7 -82.34 -59.11 -37.79
N ILE A 8 -81.59 -58.08 -37.37
CA ILE A 8 -80.64 -58.19 -36.25
C ILE A 8 -81.19 -57.47 -35.01
N ARG A 9 -81.40 -58.21 -33.92
CA ARG A 9 -81.85 -57.66 -32.63
C ARG A 9 -80.67 -57.57 -31.66
N ASP A 10 -80.18 -56.35 -31.42
CA ASP A 10 -79.18 -56.07 -30.40
C ASP A 10 -79.81 -56.21 -29.00
N ARG A 11 -79.40 -57.26 -28.26
CA ARG A 11 -79.85 -57.52 -26.89
C ARG A 11 -78.79 -57.17 -25.85
N VAL A 12 -77.52 -57.12 -26.25
CA VAL A 12 -76.37 -56.94 -25.36
C VAL A 12 -76.26 -55.47 -24.91
N SER A 13 -76.59 -54.53 -25.79
CA SER A 13 -76.48 -53.11 -25.45
C SER A 13 -77.46 -52.59 -24.41
N THR A 14 -78.50 -53.37 -24.11
CA THR A 14 -79.46 -53.10 -23.02
C THR A 14 -78.83 -53.27 -21.64
N TYR A 15 -77.81 -54.13 -21.53
CA TYR A 15 -77.15 -54.48 -20.26
C TYR A 15 -75.96 -53.57 -19.92
N ALA A 16 -75.50 -52.72 -20.85
CA ALA A 16 -74.36 -51.84 -20.66
C ALA A 16 -74.55 -50.45 -21.30
N PRO A 17 -75.55 -49.66 -20.84
CA PRO A 17 -75.90 -48.37 -21.46
C PRO A 17 -74.80 -47.31 -21.31
N ASP A 18 -74.04 -47.34 -20.23
CA ASP A 18 -72.99 -46.35 -19.96
C ASP A 18 -71.72 -46.62 -20.78
N LEU A 19 -71.35 -47.89 -20.98
CA LEU A 19 -70.29 -48.26 -21.92
C LEU A 19 -70.64 -47.81 -23.34
N ARG A 20 -71.90 -47.96 -23.75
CA ARG A 20 -72.35 -47.47 -25.07
C ARG A 20 -72.25 -45.95 -25.21
N LYS A 21 -72.58 -45.20 -24.16
CA LYS A 21 -72.44 -43.73 -24.15
C LYS A 21 -70.96 -43.33 -24.23
N ALA A 22 -70.09 -43.98 -23.45
CA ALA A 22 -68.65 -43.73 -23.46
C ALA A 22 -68.04 -44.04 -24.83
N THR A 23 -68.30 -45.21 -25.41
CA THR A 23 -67.76 -45.59 -26.73
C THR A 23 -68.19 -44.63 -27.83
N ARG A 24 -69.43 -44.13 -27.77
CA ARG A 24 -69.92 -43.13 -28.72
C ARG A 24 -69.28 -41.76 -28.50
N LYS A 25 -69.06 -41.36 -27.25
CA LYS A 25 -68.48 -40.06 -26.90
C LYS A 25 -67.00 -39.99 -27.26
N GLU A 26 -66.24 -41.02 -26.93
CA GLU A 26 -64.77 -41.01 -27.04
C GLU A 26 -64.28 -41.49 -28.43
N PHE A 27 -65.00 -42.41 -29.09
CA PHE A 27 -64.56 -43.00 -30.36
C PHE A 27 -65.52 -42.78 -31.53
N GLY A 28 -66.68 -42.13 -31.30
CA GLY A 28 -67.68 -41.89 -32.34
C GLY A 28 -68.40 -43.14 -32.85
N ILE A 29 -68.17 -44.32 -32.25
CA ILE A 29 -68.76 -45.59 -32.70
C ILE A 29 -70.15 -45.74 -32.07
N SER A 30 -71.17 -45.98 -32.91
CA SER A 30 -72.54 -46.22 -32.45
C SER A 30 -73.03 -47.62 -32.83
N ASN A 31 -73.88 -48.24 -32.02
CA ASN A 31 -74.47 -49.55 -32.34
C ASN A 31 -75.27 -49.51 -33.64
N ALA A 32 -75.86 -48.37 -34.00
CA ALA A 32 -76.54 -48.20 -35.27
C ALA A 32 -75.59 -48.30 -36.47
N LEU A 33 -74.33 -47.83 -36.33
CA LEU A 33 -73.30 -47.98 -37.35
C LEU A 33 -72.87 -49.44 -37.50
N LEU A 34 -72.64 -50.14 -36.38
CA LEU A 34 -72.24 -51.55 -36.37
C LEU A 34 -73.32 -52.45 -36.99
N VAL A 35 -74.58 -52.25 -36.60
CA VAL A 35 -75.68 -53.06 -37.10
C VAL A 35 -75.91 -52.82 -38.60
N LYS A 36 -75.83 -51.58 -39.09
CA LYS A 36 -75.92 -51.27 -40.53
C LYS A 36 -74.79 -51.91 -41.34
N ALA A 37 -73.57 -51.90 -40.81
CA ALA A 37 -72.43 -52.54 -41.45
C ALA A 37 -72.61 -54.06 -41.57
N ILE A 38 -73.12 -54.72 -40.53
CA ILE A 38 -73.42 -56.17 -40.55
C ILE A 38 -74.55 -56.49 -41.53
N GLU A 39 -75.55 -55.60 -41.68
CA GLU A 39 -76.62 -55.74 -42.69
C GLU A 39 -76.17 -55.43 -44.13
N GLY A 40 -74.88 -55.13 -44.37
CA GLY A 40 -74.33 -54.91 -45.71
C GLY A 40 -74.54 -53.49 -46.26
N ASP A 41 -74.80 -52.50 -45.40
CA ASP A 41 -74.87 -51.10 -45.82
C ASP A 41 -73.49 -50.59 -46.25
N ASN A 42 -73.34 -50.37 -47.55
CA ASN A 42 -72.11 -49.90 -48.18
C ASN A 42 -71.58 -48.59 -47.59
N SER A 43 -72.46 -47.71 -47.05
CA SER A 43 -72.02 -46.45 -46.43
C SER A 43 -71.39 -46.67 -45.06
N ALA A 44 -71.98 -47.56 -44.25
CA ALA A 44 -71.48 -47.93 -42.94
C ALA A 44 -70.17 -48.73 -43.03
N LEU A 45 -70.07 -49.64 -44.00
CA LEU A 45 -68.85 -50.41 -44.27
C LEU A 45 -67.68 -49.53 -44.73
N LYS A 46 -67.94 -48.55 -45.62
CA LYS A 46 -66.93 -47.55 -46.02
C LYS A 46 -66.45 -46.72 -44.84
N GLN A 47 -67.39 -46.23 -44.02
CA GLN A 47 -67.06 -45.45 -42.83
C GLN A 47 -66.17 -46.24 -41.85
N ILE A 48 -66.46 -47.51 -41.58
CA ILE A 48 -65.62 -48.35 -40.71
C ILE A 48 -64.25 -48.62 -41.34
N GLY A 49 -64.20 -48.86 -42.66
CA GLY A 49 -62.93 -49.04 -43.38
C GLY A 49 -62.03 -47.79 -43.34
N ASP A 50 -62.62 -46.60 -43.50
CA ASP A 50 -61.90 -45.33 -43.42
C ASP A 50 -61.43 -45.04 -41.98
N MET A 51 -62.24 -45.37 -40.97
CA MET A 51 -61.85 -45.30 -39.55
C MET A 51 -60.69 -46.25 -39.25
N GLY A 52 -60.70 -47.47 -39.79
CA GLY A 52 -59.62 -48.44 -39.65
C GLY A 52 -58.31 -47.96 -40.27
N LYS A 53 -58.34 -47.51 -41.53
CA LYS A 53 -57.16 -46.96 -42.23
C LYS A 53 -56.61 -45.71 -41.54
N THR A 54 -57.49 -44.85 -41.03
CA THR A 54 -57.10 -43.66 -40.28
C THR A 54 -56.46 -44.04 -38.95
N GLY A 55 -57.06 -44.99 -38.22
CA GLY A 55 -56.51 -45.52 -36.97
C GLY A 55 -55.14 -46.17 -37.16
N GLU A 56 -54.98 -47.00 -38.19
CA GLU A 56 -53.70 -47.63 -38.56
C GLU A 56 -52.64 -46.57 -38.87
N ARG A 57 -52.96 -45.57 -39.71
CA ARG A 57 -52.05 -44.46 -40.03
C ARG A 57 -51.65 -43.67 -38.78
N ILE A 58 -52.59 -43.40 -37.87
CA ILE A 58 -52.30 -42.73 -36.60
C ILE A 58 -51.37 -43.59 -35.75
N LEU A 59 -51.64 -44.89 -35.61
CA LEU A 59 -50.79 -45.79 -34.83
C LEU A 59 -49.36 -45.92 -35.41
N THR A 60 -49.21 -45.86 -36.73
CA THR A 60 -47.90 -45.91 -37.39
C THR A 60 -47.13 -44.60 -37.26
N VAL A 61 -47.79 -43.45 -37.47
CA VAL A 61 -47.09 -42.16 -37.63
C VAL A 61 -47.02 -41.36 -36.31
N MET A 62 -48.00 -41.47 -35.43
CA MET A 62 -48.07 -40.68 -34.19
C MET A 62 -46.91 -40.92 -33.22
N PRO A 63 -46.41 -42.16 -33.02
CA PRO A 63 -45.22 -42.38 -32.19
C PRO A 63 -43.99 -41.65 -32.72
N LYS A 64 -43.80 -41.64 -34.05
CA LYS A 64 -42.69 -40.94 -34.71
C LYS A 64 -42.82 -39.43 -34.57
N ILE A 65 -44.01 -38.86 -34.80
CA ILE A 65 -44.28 -37.43 -34.58
C ILE A 65 -44.01 -37.05 -33.13
N ARG A 66 -44.47 -37.85 -32.17
CA ARG A 66 -44.21 -37.60 -30.73
C ARG A 66 -42.72 -37.60 -30.44
N GLN A 67 -41.99 -38.59 -30.93
CA GLN A 67 -40.55 -38.68 -30.72
C GLN A 67 -39.84 -37.47 -31.31
N ASP A 68 -40.10 -37.14 -32.58
CA ASP A 68 -39.42 -36.04 -33.27
C ASP A 68 -39.71 -34.68 -32.60
N LEU A 69 -40.94 -34.45 -32.14
CA LEU A 69 -41.29 -33.23 -31.40
C LEU A 69 -40.67 -33.20 -30.00
N THR A 70 -40.56 -34.34 -29.33
CA THR A 70 -39.92 -34.43 -28.00
C THR A 70 -38.41 -34.18 -28.14
N ASP A 71 -37.75 -34.83 -29.09
CA ASP A 71 -36.33 -34.64 -29.40
C ASP A 71 -36.03 -33.19 -29.79
N TYR A 72 -36.93 -32.54 -30.55
CA TYR A 72 -36.81 -31.13 -30.88
C TYR A 72 -36.91 -30.22 -29.64
N ILE A 73 -37.91 -30.44 -28.77
CA ILE A 73 -38.10 -29.68 -27.54
C ILE A 73 -36.89 -29.85 -26.62
N ASP A 74 -36.43 -31.09 -26.44
CA ASP A 74 -35.29 -31.42 -25.58
C ASP A 74 -34.00 -30.81 -26.16
N GLY A 75 -33.78 -30.91 -27.47
CA GLY A 75 -32.63 -30.32 -28.14
C GLY A 75 -32.58 -28.79 -28.03
N ILE A 76 -33.71 -28.09 -28.19
CA ILE A 76 -33.78 -26.63 -28.01
C ILE A 76 -33.58 -26.25 -26.54
N THR A 77 -34.11 -27.05 -25.61
CA THR A 77 -33.95 -26.81 -24.17
C THR A 77 -32.48 -26.95 -23.76
N GLU A 78 -31.84 -28.05 -24.14
CA GLU A 78 -30.43 -28.33 -23.87
C GLU A 78 -29.51 -27.28 -24.50
N TYR A 79 -29.78 -26.88 -25.75
CA TYR A 79 -29.03 -25.82 -26.43
C TYR A 79 -29.06 -24.51 -25.63
N ASN A 80 -30.26 -24.06 -25.23
CA ASN A 80 -30.38 -22.79 -24.51
C ASN A 80 -29.75 -22.86 -23.11
N GLN A 81 -29.88 -23.98 -22.40
CA GLN A 81 -29.23 -24.18 -21.11
C GLN A 81 -27.70 -24.16 -21.26
N SER A 82 -27.17 -24.89 -22.24
CA SER A 82 -25.74 -24.92 -22.56
C SER A 82 -25.19 -23.53 -22.91
N VAL A 83 -25.88 -22.76 -23.76
CA VAL A 83 -25.49 -21.39 -24.11
C VAL A 83 -25.50 -20.49 -22.88
N ALA A 84 -26.54 -20.56 -22.04
CA ALA A 84 -26.62 -19.78 -20.82
C ALA A 84 -25.47 -20.10 -19.86
N ASP A 85 -25.09 -21.36 -19.73
CA ASP A 85 -24.01 -21.78 -18.84
C ASP A 85 -22.62 -21.38 -19.37
N ILE A 86 -22.39 -21.45 -20.69
CA ILE A 86 -21.19 -20.91 -21.33
C ILE A 86 -21.07 -19.41 -21.05
N LEU A 87 -22.15 -18.64 -21.23
CA LEU A 87 -22.14 -17.20 -20.99
C LEU A 87 -21.91 -16.86 -19.51
N LYS A 88 -22.52 -17.61 -18.57
CA LYS A 88 -22.26 -17.45 -17.13
C LYS A 88 -20.79 -17.73 -16.79
N ALA A 89 -20.22 -18.81 -17.33
CA ALA A 89 -18.81 -19.17 -17.12
C ALA A 89 -17.88 -18.08 -17.69
N GLY A 90 -18.16 -17.60 -18.90
CA GLY A 90 -17.45 -16.49 -19.53
C GLY A 90 -17.52 -15.20 -18.71
N GLY A 91 -18.71 -14.84 -18.22
CA GLY A 91 -18.92 -13.66 -17.37
C GLY A 91 -18.17 -13.72 -16.04
N LYS A 92 -18.18 -14.89 -15.37
CA LYS A 92 -17.38 -15.13 -14.16
C LYS A 92 -15.88 -15.01 -14.43
N GLY A 93 -15.40 -15.65 -15.50
CA GLY A 93 -14.01 -15.58 -15.92
C GLY A 93 -13.55 -14.16 -16.23
N ALA A 94 -14.31 -13.42 -17.04
CA ALA A 94 -14.02 -12.03 -17.37
C ALA A 94 -13.97 -11.12 -16.13
N THR A 95 -14.91 -11.32 -15.18
CA THR A 95 -14.92 -10.58 -13.92
C THR A 95 -13.69 -10.90 -13.07
N ALA A 96 -13.30 -12.16 -12.96
CA ALA A 96 -12.10 -12.58 -12.23
C ALA A 96 -10.82 -12.01 -12.86
N ILE A 97 -10.70 -12.02 -14.18
CA ILE A 97 -9.56 -11.42 -14.91
C ILE A 97 -9.48 -9.92 -14.63
N LYS A 98 -10.60 -9.19 -14.76
CA LYS A 98 -10.64 -7.75 -14.49
C LYS A 98 -10.25 -7.45 -13.05
N LYS A 99 -10.78 -8.23 -12.09
CA LYS A 99 -10.43 -8.09 -10.67
C LYS A 99 -8.93 -8.29 -10.45
N ALA A 100 -8.35 -9.37 -10.97
CA ALA A 100 -6.91 -9.63 -10.85
C ALA A 100 -6.06 -8.50 -11.47
N GLY A 101 -6.46 -7.95 -12.61
CA GLY A 101 -5.79 -6.79 -13.22
C GLY A 101 -5.90 -5.53 -12.36
N SER A 102 -7.07 -5.27 -11.77
CA SER A 102 -7.26 -4.15 -10.83
C SER A 102 -6.44 -4.31 -9.56
N ASP A 103 -6.41 -5.52 -8.97
CA ASP A 103 -5.61 -5.83 -7.77
C ASP A 103 -4.11 -5.63 -8.05
N LEU A 104 -3.61 -6.09 -9.20
CA LEU A 104 -2.22 -5.86 -9.63
C LEU A 104 -1.92 -4.36 -9.81
N THR A 105 -2.85 -3.61 -10.38
CA THR A 105 -2.69 -2.15 -10.55
C THR A 105 -2.58 -1.45 -9.20
N LEU A 106 -3.44 -1.83 -8.24
CA LEU A 106 -3.41 -1.29 -6.88
C LEU A 106 -2.07 -1.58 -6.17
N GLU A 107 -1.58 -2.82 -6.26
CA GLU A 107 -0.29 -3.20 -5.69
C GLU A 107 0.88 -2.44 -6.34
N ASN A 108 0.85 -2.25 -7.66
CA ASN A 108 1.86 -1.44 -8.35
C ASN A 108 1.84 0.03 -7.88
N THR A 109 0.66 0.63 -7.69
CA THR A 109 0.54 1.97 -7.11
C THR A 109 1.10 2.01 -5.69
N ARG A 110 0.78 1.02 -4.84
CA ARG A 110 1.33 0.93 -3.47
C ARG A 110 2.85 0.85 -3.49
N TYR A 111 3.42 0.03 -4.35
CA TYR A 111 4.87 -0.09 -4.51
C TYR A 111 5.53 1.24 -4.90
N ASN A 112 4.96 1.96 -5.87
CA ASN A 112 5.49 3.27 -6.29
C ASN A 112 5.39 4.31 -5.17
N ASN A 113 4.27 4.34 -4.45
CA ASN A 113 4.11 5.23 -3.29
C ASN A 113 5.16 4.92 -2.22
N LEU A 114 5.40 3.63 -1.90
CA LEU A 114 6.45 3.24 -0.95
C LEU A 114 7.85 3.69 -1.39
N ILE A 115 8.15 3.62 -2.69
CA ILE A 115 9.41 4.15 -3.22
C ILE A 115 9.51 5.65 -3.01
N GLU A 116 8.43 6.40 -3.27
CA GLU A 116 8.40 7.85 -3.04
C GLU A 116 8.59 8.18 -1.57
N GLU A 117 7.89 7.48 -0.67
CA GLU A 117 8.05 7.62 0.77
C GLU A 117 9.50 7.35 1.21
N TYR A 118 10.15 6.29 0.69
CA TYR A 118 11.55 6.01 0.99
C TYR A 118 12.50 7.08 0.47
N LYS A 119 12.24 7.66 -0.71
CA LYS A 119 13.04 8.77 -1.26
C LYS A 119 12.94 10.00 -0.38
N GLU A 120 11.73 10.40 -0.01
CA GLU A 120 11.50 11.54 0.90
C GLU A 120 12.16 11.30 2.26
N GLN A 121 12.03 10.09 2.81
CA GLN A 121 12.69 9.74 4.06
C GLN A 121 14.23 9.80 3.95
N LEU A 122 14.80 9.35 2.84
CA LEU A 122 16.24 9.47 2.58
C LEU A 122 16.67 10.93 2.49
N PHE A 123 15.94 11.77 1.76
CA PHE A 123 16.23 13.21 1.67
C PHE A 123 16.20 13.88 3.05
N ALA A 124 15.15 13.65 3.83
CA ALA A 124 15.05 14.17 5.19
C ALA A 124 16.21 13.70 6.09
N ASN A 125 16.61 12.43 5.98
CA ASN A 125 17.75 11.90 6.75
C ASN A 125 19.09 12.51 6.32
N LEU A 126 19.29 12.74 5.02
CA LEU A 126 20.51 13.38 4.51
C LEU A 126 20.60 14.85 4.93
N GLU A 127 19.48 15.56 4.90
CA GLU A 127 19.39 16.94 5.37
C GLU A 127 19.70 17.03 6.87
N ALA A 128 19.05 16.19 7.68
CA ALA A 128 19.31 16.12 9.12
C ALA A 128 20.77 15.76 9.46
N GLU A 129 21.41 14.90 8.67
CA GLU A 129 22.84 14.58 8.85
C GLU A 129 23.74 15.75 8.43
N GLY A 130 23.37 16.48 7.38
CA GLY A 130 24.05 17.72 6.97
C GLY A 130 23.98 18.82 8.01
N GLU A 131 22.82 19.02 8.64
CA GLU A 131 22.63 19.94 9.77
C GLU A 131 23.51 19.53 10.96
N LYS A 132 23.46 18.27 11.39
CA LYS A 132 24.32 17.75 12.46
C LYS A 132 25.81 17.96 12.19
N HIS A 133 26.25 17.69 10.95
CA HIS A 133 27.63 17.91 10.56
C HIS A 133 28.00 19.39 10.66
N THR A 134 27.13 20.29 10.22
CA THR A 134 27.32 21.75 10.31
C THR A 134 27.42 22.20 11.76
N ASP A 135 26.49 21.78 12.62
CA ASP A 135 26.51 22.07 14.05
C ASP A 135 27.79 21.57 14.72
N SER A 136 28.22 20.34 14.39
CA SER A 136 29.47 19.77 14.90
C SER A 136 30.69 20.58 14.49
N MET A 137 30.72 21.05 13.24
CA MET A 137 31.80 21.85 12.69
C MET A 137 31.87 23.22 13.36
N ASP A 138 30.73 23.85 13.60
CA ASP A 138 30.66 25.16 14.27
C ASP A 138 31.04 25.07 15.75
N LEU A 139 30.68 23.98 16.44
CA LEU A 139 31.17 23.70 17.79
C LEU A 139 32.69 23.52 17.81
N ILE A 140 33.26 22.79 16.85
CA ILE A 140 34.72 22.62 16.71
C ILE A 140 35.41 23.98 16.47
N LYS A 141 34.87 24.81 15.56
CA LYS A 141 35.40 26.15 15.28
C LYS A 141 35.34 27.05 16.51
N LEU A 142 34.21 27.06 17.22
CA LEU A 142 34.04 27.85 18.44
C LEU A 142 35.04 27.41 19.51
N LYS A 143 35.20 26.10 19.71
CA LYS A 143 36.20 25.55 20.64
C LYS A 143 37.61 25.96 20.24
N ALA A 144 37.96 25.84 18.96
CA ALA A 144 39.28 26.25 18.46
C ALA A 144 39.53 27.75 18.65
N TRP A 145 38.51 28.60 18.46
CA TRP A 145 38.58 30.03 18.72
C TRP A 145 38.77 30.33 20.21
N ILE A 146 38.00 29.70 21.10
CA ILE A 146 38.16 29.82 22.55
C ILE A 146 39.56 29.39 22.98
N ASP A 147 40.04 28.23 22.50
CA ASP A 147 41.37 27.70 22.83
C ASP A 147 42.48 28.65 22.34
N SER A 148 42.34 29.23 21.15
CA SER A 148 43.27 30.23 20.63
C SER A 148 43.29 31.48 21.51
N HIS A 149 42.12 32.02 21.84
CA HIS A 149 42.00 33.21 22.67
C HIS A 149 42.57 32.99 24.07
N MET A 150 42.29 31.83 24.68
CA MET A 150 42.85 31.44 25.98
C MET A 150 44.37 31.30 25.92
N ARG A 151 44.94 30.78 24.82
CA ARG A 151 46.39 30.75 24.61
C ARG A 151 46.98 32.15 24.52
N ASP A 152 46.35 33.06 23.77
CA ASP A 152 46.82 34.45 23.63
C ASP A 152 46.80 35.19 24.96
N VAL A 153 45.70 35.11 25.71
CA VAL A 153 45.58 35.69 27.05
C VAL A 153 46.63 35.10 28.00
N THR A 154 46.81 33.78 27.98
CA THR A 154 47.83 33.11 28.81
C THR A 154 49.25 33.52 28.41
N SER A 155 49.52 33.68 27.12
CA SER A 155 50.81 34.14 26.60
C SER A 155 51.09 35.57 27.05
N ASN A 156 50.11 36.47 26.91
CA ASN A 156 50.20 37.86 27.37
C ASN A 156 50.46 37.93 28.88
N ALA A 157 49.70 37.18 29.69
CA ALA A 157 49.92 37.13 31.14
C ALA A 157 51.32 36.59 31.52
N ARG A 158 51.81 35.56 30.83
CA ARG A 158 53.18 35.03 31.03
C ARG A 158 54.25 36.02 30.59
N PHE A 159 54.01 36.73 29.50
CA PHE A 159 54.89 37.77 28.99
C PHE A 159 54.99 38.92 29.99
N GLU A 160 53.86 39.44 30.46
CA GLU A 160 53.79 40.45 31.52
C GLU A 160 54.46 39.99 32.82
N ALA A 161 54.18 38.77 33.27
CA ALA A 161 54.82 38.22 34.46
C ALA A 161 56.35 38.16 34.30
N THR A 162 56.86 37.84 33.11
CA THR A 162 58.29 37.76 32.83
C THR A 162 58.92 39.14 32.65
N SER A 163 58.25 40.07 31.96
CA SER A 163 58.71 41.44 31.74
C SER A 163 58.71 42.26 33.03
N ASN A 164 57.84 41.93 34.00
CA ASN A 164 57.80 42.56 35.31
C ASN A 164 58.87 42.04 36.29
N LYS A 165 59.52 40.88 36.04
CA LYS A 165 60.55 40.33 36.94
C LYS A 165 61.70 41.30 37.24
N PRO A 166 62.29 42.01 36.25
CA PRO A 166 63.35 42.98 36.52
C PRO A 166 62.89 44.15 37.39
N TYR A 167 61.64 44.60 37.26
CA TYR A 167 61.06 45.65 38.10
C TYR A 167 60.89 45.19 39.54
N VAL A 168 60.37 43.98 39.76
CA VAL A 168 60.26 43.38 41.09
C VAL A 168 61.65 43.18 41.71
N ALA A 169 62.63 42.71 40.93
CA ALA A 169 64.01 42.58 41.37
C ALA A 169 64.66 43.93 41.69
N GLN A 170 64.36 44.98 40.92
CA GLN A 170 64.83 46.34 41.18
C GLN A 170 64.26 46.88 42.49
N MET A 171 62.95 46.75 42.72
CA MET A 171 62.33 47.17 43.98
C MET A 171 62.95 46.46 45.19
N GLN A 172 63.24 45.17 45.08
CA GLN A 172 63.91 44.43 46.16
C GLN A 172 65.35 44.92 46.35
N ALA A 173 66.12 45.09 45.27
CA ALA A 173 67.49 45.58 45.33
C ALA A 173 67.59 47.00 45.91
N ASP A 174 66.63 47.87 45.59
CA ASP A 174 66.54 49.21 46.18
C ASP A 174 66.22 49.15 47.68
N ARG A 175 65.33 48.24 48.11
CA ARG A 175 65.05 48.00 49.54
C ARG A 175 66.28 47.47 50.28
N ASP A 176 66.98 46.52 49.68
CA ASP A 176 68.20 45.93 50.26
C ASP A 176 69.30 46.99 50.37
N TYR A 177 69.49 47.82 49.33
CA TYR A 177 70.43 48.94 49.35
C TYR A 177 70.09 49.97 50.45
N GLU A 178 68.84 50.41 50.56
CA GLU A 178 68.45 51.36 51.61
C GLU A 178 68.63 50.77 53.02
N LYS A 179 68.41 49.46 53.19
CA LYS A 179 68.70 48.75 54.43
C LYS A 179 70.19 48.72 54.75
N GLU A 180 71.04 48.35 53.78
CA GLU A 180 72.50 48.34 53.96
C GLU A 180 73.06 49.73 54.24
N LYS A 181 72.55 50.75 53.53
CA LYS A 181 72.86 52.15 53.76
C LYS A 181 72.49 52.58 55.18
N ALA A 182 71.30 52.24 55.66
CA ALA A 182 70.87 52.56 57.01
C ALA A 182 71.78 51.89 58.07
N LEU A 183 72.14 50.63 57.88
CA LEU A 183 73.07 49.92 58.78
C LEU A 183 74.48 50.54 58.76
N HIS A 184 75.02 50.83 57.58
CA HIS A 184 76.35 51.41 57.44
C HIS A 184 76.46 52.81 58.06
N LEU A 185 75.41 53.63 57.92
CA LEU A 185 75.31 54.93 58.59
C LEU A 185 75.24 54.79 60.12
N LEU A 186 74.52 53.78 60.61
CA LEU A 186 74.37 53.50 62.04
C LEU A 186 75.69 53.04 62.67
N ASP A 187 76.45 52.21 61.96
CA ASP A 187 77.70 51.62 62.43
C ASP A 187 78.89 52.59 62.37
N ASN A 188 78.94 53.49 61.37
CA ASN A 188 80.13 54.32 61.09
C ASN A 188 79.93 55.83 61.34
N GLY A 189 78.70 56.29 61.65
CA GLY A 189 78.45 57.68 62.03
C GLY A 189 78.91 58.70 60.98
N SER A 190 79.64 59.74 61.41
CA SER A 190 80.09 60.85 60.53
C SER A 190 81.17 60.46 59.52
N ASP A 191 81.84 59.32 59.71
CA ASP A 191 82.93 58.84 58.84
C ASP A 191 82.41 57.91 57.74
N SER A 192 81.09 57.71 57.65
CA SER A 192 80.49 56.81 56.67
C SER A 192 80.64 57.33 55.23
N ASP A 193 81.26 56.54 54.36
CA ASP A 193 81.26 56.77 52.91
C ASP A 193 80.21 55.88 52.22
N LEU A 194 79.13 56.50 51.75
CA LEU A 194 78.02 55.83 51.09
C LEU A 194 78.35 55.35 49.67
N SER A 195 79.45 55.80 49.07
CA SER A 195 79.87 55.38 47.73
C SER A 195 80.39 53.94 47.68
N LEU A 196 80.72 53.36 48.84
CA LEU A 196 81.24 52.00 48.96
C LEU A 196 80.15 50.91 48.97
N ILE A 197 78.88 51.29 49.09
CA ILE A 197 77.75 50.34 49.09
C ILE A 197 77.32 50.11 47.64
N PRO A 198 77.49 48.91 47.08
CA PRO A 198 77.18 48.65 45.69
C PRO A 198 75.67 48.61 45.45
N ARG A 199 75.17 49.46 44.54
CA ARG A 199 73.75 49.47 44.13
C ARG A 199 73.53 48.69 42.84
N LYS A 200 72.59 47.75 42.85
CA LYS A 200 72.22 46.95 41.66
C LYS A 200 71.13 47.65 40.86
N HIS A 201 71.26 47.63 39.52
CA HIS A 201 70.30 48.22 38.57
C HIS A 201 69.86 47.20 37.51
N PHE A 202 68.64 46.69 37.64
CA PHE A 202 68.00 45.68 36.80
C PHE A 202 67.07 46.28 35.72
N THR A 203 66.71 47.56 35.79
CA THR A 203 65.76 48.23 34.85
C THR A 203 66.42 48.93 33.66
N THR A 204 67.75 48.96 33.58
CA THR A 204 68.53 49.66 32.53
C THR A 204 68.66 48.88 31.21
N ASN A 205 67.95 47.76 31.05
CA ASN A 205 68.05 46.92 29.86
C ASN A 205 67.32 47.58 28.65
N PRO A 206 68.01 47.85 27.52
CA PRO A 206 67.41 48.51 26.34
C PRO A 206 66.21 47.76 25.75
N VAL A 207 66.12 46.44 25.94
CA VAL A 207 64.98 45.63 25.48
C VAL A 207 63.69 45.92 26.27
N VAL A 208 63.81 46.27 27.56
CA VAL A 208 62.68 46.62 28.43
C VAL A 208 62.12 48.00 28.05
N ARG A 209 62.99 48.95 27.68
CA ARG A 209 62.59 50.29 27.20
C ARG A 209 61.80 50.24 25.90
N MET A 210 62.21 49.39 24.95
CA MET A 210 61.53 49.19 23.67
C MET A 210 60.12 48.63 23.85
N TRP A 211 59.94 47.69 24.78
CA TRP A 211 58.63 47.06 25.04
C TRP A 211 57.63 48.00 25.74
N ASN A 212 58.10 48.90 26.61
CA ASN A 212 57.23 49.90 27.23
C ASN A 212 56.62 50.88 26.20
N GLY A 213 57.38 51.26 25.18
CA GLY A 213 56.86 52.09 24.09
C GLY A 213 55.77 51.41 23.26
N ILE A 214 55.76 50.07 23.20
CA ILE A 214 54.71 49.29 22.55
C ILE A 214 53.49 49.18 23.48
N ARG A 215 53.69 48.97 24.79
CA ARG A 215 52.60 48.86 25.78
C ARG A 215 51.74 50.13 25.83
N ASP A 216 52.36 51.30 25.84
CA ASP A 216 51.65 52.59 25.88
C ASP A 216 50.89 52.91 24.57
N PHE A 217 51.09 52.12 23.51
CA PHE A 217 50.39 52.26 22.23
C PHE A 217 49.12 51.38 22.15
N PHE A 218 49.00 50.35 22.99
CA PHE A 218 47.91 49.36 22.98
C PHE A 218 47.02 49.38 24.25
N SER A 219 47.29 50.28 25.21
CA SER A 219 46.41 50.62 26.34
C SER A 219 45.55 51.84 26.03
#